data_AF-A0A0D7S9U3-F1
#
_entry.id   AF-A0A0D7S9U3-F1
#
_cell.length_a   1.000
_cell.length_b   1.000
_cell.length_c   1.000
_cell.angle_alpha   90.00
_cell.angle_beta   90.00
_cell.angle_gamma   90.00
#
_symmetry.space_group_name_H-M   'P 1'
#
loop_
_entity.id
_entity.type
_entity.pdbx_description
1 polymer ?
#
loop_
_entity_poly.entity_id
_entity_poly.type
_entity_poly.pdbx_seq_one_letter_code
_entity_poly.pdbx_strand_id
1 'polypeptide(L)'
;MHLDLSLAVEEGMQSSVTRDKSIEEIDNVLFEVDQAVKKATNNKVEFGWRKKGFNTLGLLTGLTSLPITDVKIESQEPESRVLYVSATDDKTQRFDITILVISPDGFPCEMNVNGNKLISHDAESLLEQFKPLLSSAFVGDKIRKLMKKGA
;
A
#
# COMPACT_ATOMS: atom_id res chain seq x y z
N MET A 1 -24.49 -31.89 16.34
CA MET A 1 -23.69 -31.20 15.32
C MET A 1 -22.25 -31.28 15.79
N HIS A 2 -21.41 -32.10 15.14
CA HIS A 2 -19.99 -32.20 15.51
C HIS A 2 -19.24 -31.16 14.68
N LEU A 3 -18.52 -30.26 15.33
CA LEU A 3 -17.71 -29.26 14.66
C LEU A 3 -16.44 -29.97 14.15
N ASP A 4 -16.26 -30.05 12.84
CA ASP A 4 -15.01 -30.55 12.26
C ASP A 4 -13.98 -29.43 12.26
N LEU A 5 -13.11 -29.43 13.27
CA LEU A 5 -12.05 -28.44 13.40
C LEU A 5 -10.94 -28.63 12.36
N SER A 6 -10.87 -29.79 11.71
CA SER A 6 -9.87 -30.07 10.65
C SER A 6 -10.13 -29.19 9.44
N LEU A 7 -11.40 -29.02 9.06
CA LEU A 7 -11.82 -28.12 7.99
C LEU A 7 -11.44 -26.67 8.29
N ALA A 8 -11.67 -26.21 9.53
CA ALA A 8 -11.32 -24.84 9.93
C ALA A 8 -9.80 -24.56 9.84
N VAL A 9 -8.96 -25.57 10.15
CA VAL A 9 -7.50 -25.46 9.98
C VAL A 9 -7.12 -25.39 8.51
N GLU A 10 -7.74 -26.21 7.65
CA GLU A 10 -7.51 -26.18 6.21
C GLU A 10 -7.93 -24.84 5.58
N GLU A 11 -9.10 -24.32 5.95
CA GLU A 11 -9.58 -22.99 5.54
C GLU A 11 -8.62 -21.88 5.99
N GLY A 12 -8.05 -21.98 7.18
CA GLY A 12 -7.02 -21.06 7.67
C GLY A 12 -5.75 -21.08 6.80
N MET A 13 -5.28 -22.28 6.42
CA MET A 13 -4.12 -22.42 5.51
C MET A 13 -4.41 -21.84 4.13
N GLN A 14 -5.58 -22.11 3.57
CA GLN A 14 -5.99 -21.54 2.27
C GLN A 14 -6.12 -20.03 2.33
N SER A 15 -6.63 -19.48 3.43
CA SER A 15 -6.73 -18.03 3.65
C SER A 15 -5.36 -17.37 3.62
N SER A 16 -4.33 -18.01 4.20
CA SER A 16 -2.94 -17.53 4.11
C SER A 16 -2.42 -17.49 2.68
N VAL A 17 -2.70 -18.52 1.86
CA VAL A 17 -2.31 -18.56 0.45
C VAL A 17 -3.04 -17.49 -0.36
N THR A 18 -4.33 -17.30 -0.09
CA THR A 18 -5.15 -16.25 -0.73
C THR A 18 -4.61 -14.87 -0.42
N ARG A 19 -4.25 -14.60 0.84
CA ARG A 19 -3.62 -13.35 1.25
C ARG A 19 -2.36 -13.05 0.45
N ASP A 20 -1.44 -14.01 0.33
CA ASP A 20 -0.18 -13.79 -0.40
C ASP A 20 -0.43 -13.45 -1.87
N LYS A 21 -1.40 -14.12 -2.51
CA LYS A 21 -1.85 -13.80 -3.87
C LYS A 21 -2.44 -12.40 -3.96
N SER A 22 -3.29 -12.00 -3.02
CA SER A 22 -3.90 -10.67 -3.01
C SER A 22 -2.84 -9.57 -2.84
N ILE A 23 -1.81 -9.80 -2.03
CA ILE A 23 -0.68 -8.85 -1.90
C ILE A 23 0.11 -8.75 -3.21
N GLU A 24 0.39 -9.86 -3.87
CA GLU A 24 1.05 -9.89 -5.18
C GLU A 24 0.23 -9.12 -6.25
N GLU A 25 -1.09 -9.32 -6.28
CA GLU A 25 -1.99 -8.59 -7.17
C GLU A 25 -1.95 -7.07 -6.93
N ILE A 26 -1.95 -6.64 -5.66
CA ILE A 26 -1.81 -5.22 -5.31
C ILE A 26 -0.46 -4.67 -5.80
N ASP A 27 0.63 -5.41 -5.59
CA ASP A 27 1.96 -5.01 -6.05
C ASP A 27 2.04 -4.88 -7.58
N ASN A 28 1.38 -5.79 -8.32
CA ASN A 28 1.26 -5.71 -9.77
C ASN A 28 0.52 -4.45 -10.22
N VAL A 29 -0.60 -4.11 -9.57
CA VAL A 29 -1.32 -2.85 -9.86
C VAL A 29 -0.43 -1.62 -9.62
N LEU A 30 0.32 -1.59 -8.51
CA LEU A 30 1.25 -0.48 -8.23
C LEU A 30 2.38 -0.39 -9.26
N PHE A 31 2.87 -1.53 -9.75
CA PHE A 31 3.86 -1.58 -10.83
C PHE A 31 3.29 -1.06 -12.15
N GLU A 32 2.08 -1.47 -12.54
CA GLU A 32 1.42 -0.97 -13.75
C GLU A 32 1.23 0.55 -13.72
N VAL A 33 0.83 1.09 -12.56
CA VAL A 33 0.71 2.54 -12.34
C VAL A 33 2.06 3.24 -12.52
N ASP A 34 3.15 2.68 -11.99
CA ASP A 34 4.50 3.22 -12.22
C ASP A 34 4.89 3.21 -13.70
N GLN A 35 4.66 2.12 -14.42
CA GLN A 35 4.92 2.07 -15.85
C GLN A 35 4.11 3.11 -16.62
N ALA A 36 2.85 3.33 -16.25
CA ALA A 36 2.00 4.35 -16.86
C ALA A 36 2.54 5.77 -16.61
N VAL A 37 2.96 6.08 -15.37
CA VAL A 37 3.55 7.39 -15.01
C VAL A 37 4.88 7.62 -15.73
N LYS A 38 5.78 6.62 -15.75
CA LYS A 38 7.05 6.69 -16.47
C LYS A 38 6.83 6.95 -17.96
N LYS A 39 5.94 6.18 -18.58
CA LYS A 39 5.61 6.34 -20.01
C LYS A 39 5.04 7.73 -20.31
N ALA A 40 4.11 8.22 -19.50
CA ALA A 40 3.48 9.53 -19.69
C ALA A 40 4.45 10.71 -19.48
N THR A 41 5.53 10.51 -18.71
CA THR A 41 6.49 11.55 -18.34
C THR A 41 7.84 11.41 -19.04
N ASN A 42 7.94 10.55 -20.07
CA ASN A 42 9.18 10.23 -20.77
C ASN A 42 10.31 9.80 -19.81
N ASN A 43 9.98 8.94 -18.84
CA ASN A 43 10.86 8.40 -17.80
C ASN A 43 11.45 9.44 -16.84
N LYS A 44 10.94 10.68 -16.81
CA LYS A 44 11.44 11.71 -15.88
C LYS A 44 10.89 11.57 -14.46
N VAL A 45 9.70 10.97 -14.33
CA VAL A 45 9.02 10.78 -13.04
C VAL A 45 8.64 9.31 -12.92
N GLU A 46 8.76 8.79 -11.71
CA GLU A 46 8.29 7.46 -11.35
C GLU A 46 7.23 7.54 -10.25
N PHE A 47 6.45 6.47 -10.14
CA PHE A 47 5.54 6.24 -9.04
C PHE A 47 6.12 5.18 -8.11
N GLY A 48 5.93 5.35 -6.81
CA GLY A 48 6.43 4.40 -5.84
C GLY A 48 5.61 4.39 -4.57
N TRP A 49 5.97 3.47 -3.69
CA TRP A 49 5.36 3.34 -2.39
C TRP A 49 6.40 3.01 -1.33
N ARG A 50 6.09 3.36 -0.08
CA ARG A 50 6.88 2.94 1.08
C ARG A 50 5.95 2.58 2.23
N LYS A 51 6.36 1.66 3.10
CA LYS A 51 5.62 1.41 4.35
C LYS A 51 5.54 2.71 5.15
N LYS A 52 4.35 3.02 5.65
CA LYS A 52 4.16 4.10 6.62
C LYS A 52 4.90 3.67 7.88
N GLY A 53 6.03 4.33 8.16
CA GLY A 53 6.83 4.00 9.34
C GLY A 53 5.97 4.13 10.59
N PHE A 54 5.81 3.04 11.34
CA PHE A 54 5.46 3.13 12.75
C PHE A 54 6.68 3.70 13.47
N ASN A 55 6.52 4.83 14.17
CA ASN A 55 7.55 5.30 15.10
C ASN A 55 7.70 4.24 16.21
N THR A 56 8.66 3.34 16.05
CA THR A 56 9.02 2.27 17.00
C THR A 56 9.45 2.80 18.37
N LEU A 57 9.68 4.11 18.52
CA LEU A 57 9.90 4.79 19.79
C LEU A 57 8.74 4.64 20.78
N GLY A 58 7.49 4.49 20.30
CA GLY A 58 6.33 4.26 21.17
C GLY A 58 6.19 2.83 21.71
N LEU A 59 6.90 1.86 21.11
CA LEU A 59 6.92 0.46 21.53
C LEU A 59 8.01 0.17 22.58
N LEU A 60 9.02 1.03 22.70
CA LEU A 60 10.14 0.84 23.63
C LEU A 60 9.80 1.29 25.07
N THR A 61 8.77 2.12 25.27
CA THR A 61 8.35 2.59 26.60
C THR A 61 7.56 1.55 27.40
N GLY A 62 7.19 0.42 26.80
CA GLY A 62 6.41 -0.66 27.44
C GLY A 62 7.20 -1.91 27.84
N LEU A 63 8.52 -1.96 27.61
CA LEU A 63 9.31 -3.21 27.71
C LEU A 63 9.98 -3.47 29.08
N THR A 64 9.68 -2.72 30.14
CA THR A 64 10.38 -2.88 31.43
C THR A 64 9.76 -3.87 32.42
N SER A 65 8.72 -4.67 32.09
CA SER A 65 8.12 -5.54 33.14
C SER A 65 7.32 -6.78 32.75
N LEU A 66 7.65 -7.56 31.70
CA LEU A 66 6.96 -8.85 31.48
C LEU A 66 7.94 -10.01 31.23
N PRO A 67 7.79 -11.14 31.96
CA PRO A 67 8.62 -12.33 31.80
C PRO A 67 8.37 -13.01 30.45
N ILE A 68 9.47 -13.52 29.88
CA ILE A 68 9.61 -13.98 28.50
C ILE A 68 9.20 -15.46 28.42
N THR A 69 7.93 -15.75 28.09
CA THR A 69 7.52 -17.05 27.52
C THR A 69 6.38 -16.96 26.51
N ASP A 70 5.70 -15.82 26.39
CA ASP A 70 4.62 -15.68 25.42
C ASP A 70 5.19 -15.25 24.08
N VAL A 71 5.13 -16.15 23.09
CA VAL A 71 5.28 -15.77 21.68
C VAL A 71 4.29 -14.64 21.45
N LYS A 72 4.81 -13.46 21.09
CA LYS A 72 3.99 -12.27 20.85
C LYS A 72 2.94 -12.65 19.79
N ILE A 73 1.67 -12.70 20.18
CA ILE A 73 0.56 -12.92 19.25
C ILE A 73 0.68 -11.82 18.19
N GLU A 74 0.94 -12.20 16.94
CA GLU A 74 1.01 -11.24 15.85
C GLU A 74 -0.38 -10.64 15.64
N SER A 75 -0.52 -9.36 15.94
CA SER A 75 -1.72 -8.60 15.61
C SER A 75 -1.78 -8.45 14.09
N GLN A 76 -2.85 -8.95 13.48
CA GLN A 76 -3.14 -8.74 12.07
C GLN A 76 -3.64 -7.30 11.88
N GLU A 77 -2.72 -6.35 11.79
CA GLU A 77 -3.03 -4.95 11.52
C GLU A 77 -3.02 -4.65 10.01
N PRO A 78 -3.88 -3.74 9.52
CA PRO A 78 -3.81 -3.27 8.15
C PRO A 78 -2.43 -2.69 7.81
N GLU A 79 -1.89 -3.04 6.64
CA GLU A 79 -0.66 -2.43 6.14
C GLU A 79 -0.95 -1.06 5.54
N SER A 80 -0.25 -0.02 5.99
CA SER A 80 -0.34 1.31 5.38
C SER A 80 0.87 1.58 4.49
N ARG A 81 0.64 1.86 3.20
CA ARG A 81 1.66 2.26 2.23
C ARG A 81 1.46 3.72 1.82
N VAL A 82 2.48 4.55 1.99
CA VAL A 82 2.49 5.92 1.48
C VAL A 82 2.84 5.86 0.00
N LEU A 83 1.91 6.26 -0.85
CA LEU A 83 2.10 6.37 -2.29
C LEU A 83 2.73 7.71 -2.62
N TYR A 84 3.69 7.73 -3.55
CA TYR A 84 4.43 8.93 -3.90
C TYR A 84 4.83 8.96 -5.38
N VAL A 85 5.20 10.15 -5.84
CA VAL A 85 5.92 10.35 -7.10
C VAL A 85 7.28 10.96 -6.83
N SER A 86 8.30 10.57 -7.58
CA SER A 86 9.66 11.10 -7.46
C SER A 86 10.31 11.32 -8.81
N ALA A 87 11.29 12.23 -8.86
CA ALA A 87 12.13 12.38 -10.04
C ALA A 87 12.98 11.12 -10.23
N THR A 88 13.14 10.66 -11.49
CA THR A 88 13.86 9.41 -11.77
C THR A 88 15.35 9.54 -11.49
N ASP A 89 15.92 10.71 -11.80
CA ASP A 89 17.34 11.08 -11.66
C ASP A 89 17.75 11.46 -10.23
N ASP A 90 16.82 12.01 -9.45
CA ASP A 90 17.04 12.38 -8.04
C ASP A 90 15.85 11.96 -7.15
N LYS A 91 15.99 10.80 -6.50
CA LYS A 91 14.97 10.23 -5.61
C LYS A 91 14.68 11.07 -4.36
N THR A 92 15.54 12.04 -4.02
CA THR A 92 15.29 12.95 -2.88
C THR A 92 14.16 13.94 -3.19
N GLN A 93 13.93 14.20 -4.49
CA GLN A 93 12.81 15.01 -4.95
C GLN A 93 11.56 14.14 -5.07
N ARG A 94 10.79 14.12 -3.99
CA ARG A 94 9.59 13.29 -3.85
C ARG A 94 8.40 14.10 -3.35
N PHE A 95 7.22 13.76 -3.84
CA PHE A 95 5.95 14.21 -3.29
C PHE A 95 5.08 13.02 -2.90
N ASP A 96 4.67 13.00 -1.63
CA ASP A 96 3.67 12.05 -1.16
C ASP A 96 2.30 12.43 -1.74
N ILE A 97 1.55 11.43 -2.17
CA ILE A 97 0.30 11.59 -2.90
C ILE A 97 -0.91 11.19 -2.03
N THR A 98 -0.89 9.97 -1.48
CA THR A 98 -1.94 9.45 -0.61
C THR A 98 -1.42 8.26 0.19
N ILE A 99 -2.27 7.67 1.02
CA ILE A 99 -1.99 6.43 1.75
C ILE A 99 -2.94 5.35 1.21
N LEU A 100 -2.37 4.23 0.80
CA LEU A 100 -3.08 2.99 0.54
C LEU A 100 -3.08 2.16 1.83
N VAL A 101 -4.27 1.89 2.36
CA VAL A 101 -4.48 1.00 3.50
C VAL A 101 -4.93 -0.34 2.96
N ILE A 102 -4.18 -1.39 3.30
CA ILE A 102 -4.35 -2.75 2.80
C ILE A 102 -4.86 -3.59 3.98
N SER A 103 -5.99 -4.27 3.80
CA SER A 103 -6.52 -5.22 4.79
C SER A 103 -5.47 -6.29 5.13
N PRO A 104 -5.48 -6.88 6.34
CA PRO A 104 -4.58 -8.00 6.65
C PRO A 104 -4.63 -9.15 5.63
N ASP A 105 -5.78 -9.36 4.99
CA ASP A 105 -6.01 -10.36 3.94
C ASP A 105 -5.64 -9.87 2.52
N GLY A 106 -5.07 -8.67 2.39
CA GLY A 106 -4.79 -7.99 1.12
C GLY A 106 -5.94 -7.07 0.71
N PHE A 107 -7.08 -7.64 0.32
CA PHE A 107 -8.29 -6.86 0.03
C PHE A 107 -9.28 -6.90 1.22
N PRO A 108 -10.13 -5.87 1.39
CA PRO A 108 -10.20 -4.65 0.59
C PRO A 108 -9.01 -3.70 0.83
N CYS A 109 -8.73 -2.89 -0.18
CA CYS A 109 -7.80 -1.77 -0.12
C CYS A 109 -8.56 -0.45 -0.06
N GLU A 110 -8.01 0.53 0.66
CA GLU A 110 -8.63 1.85 0.81
C GLU A 110 -7.62 2.96 0.56
N MET A 111 -8.03 4.01 -0.15
CA MET A 111 -7.24 5.24 -0.27
C MET A 111 -8.13 6.47 -0.31
N ASN A 112 -7.57 7.61 0.12
CA ASN A 112 -8.28 8.88 0.07
C ASN A 112 -7.85 9.68 -1.16
N VAL A 113 -8.82 10.06 -2.00
CA VAL A 113 -8.60 10.83 -3.23
C VAL A 113 -9.53 12.03 -3.23
N ASN A 114 -8.96 13.23 -3.19
CA ASN A 114 -9.70 14.50 -3.17
C ASN A 114 -10.77 14.59 -2.06
N GLY A 115 -10.52 13.97 -0.91
CA GLY A 115 -11.45 13.94 0.23
C GLY A 115 -12.44 12.78 0.21
N ASN A 116 -12.49 11.99 -0.88
CA ASN A 116 -13.33 10.81 -0.98
C ASN A 116 -12.54 9.56 -0.60
N LYS A 117 -13.13 8.74 0.28
CA LYS A 117 -12.61 7.40 0.59
C LYS A 117 -13.03 6.44 -0.52
N LEU A 118 -12.06 5.92 -1.26
CA LEU A 118 -12.25 4.91 -2.29
C LEU A 118 -11.89 3.55 -1.69
N ILE A 119 -12.76 2.56 -1.92
CA ILE A 119 -12.61 1.19 -1.42
C ILE A 119 -12.56 0.27 -2.64
N SER A 120 -11.58 -0.63 -2.67
CA SER A 120 -11.33 -1.57 -3.75
C SER A 120 -11.36 -2.98 -3.18
N HIS A 121 -12.19 -3.85 -3.74
CA HIS A 121 -12.37 -5.22 -3.24
C HIS A 121 -11.53 -6.25 -3.99
N ASP A 122 -10.88 -5.83 -5.08
CA ASP A 122 -10.05 -6.65 -5.96
C ASP A 122 -9.06 -5.76 -6.73
N ALA A 123 -8.18 -6.38 -7.51
CA ALA A 123 -7.15 -5.70 -8.27
C ALA A 123 -7.71 -4.78 -9.38
N GLU A 124 -8.78 -5.21 -10.06
CA GLU A 124 -9.41 -4.44 -11.14
C GLU A 124 -10.03 -3.14 -10.60
N SER A 125 -10.81 -3.23 -9.52
CA SER A 125 -11.35 -2.05 -8.84
C SER A 125 -10.24 -1.15 -8.33
N LEU A 126 -9.14 -1.69 -7.78
CA LEU A 126 -8.00 -0.89 -7.34
C LEU A 126 -7.37 -0.10 -8.49
N LEU A 127 -7.15 -0.75 -9.63
CA LEU A 127 -6.64 -0.11 -10.84
C LEU A 127 -7.57 1.01 -11.34
N GLU A 128 -8.88 0.78 -11.33
CA GLU A 128 -9.88 1.80 -11.67
C GLU A 128 -9.82 3.00 -10.71
N GLN A 129 -9.64 2.77 -9.41
CA GLN A 129 -9.51 3.87 -8.42
C GLN A 129 -8.21 4.69 -8.58
N PHE A 130 -7.18 4.18 -9.27
CA PHE A 130 -6.01 4.99 -9.62
C PHE A 130 -6.30 6.05 -10.69
N LYS A 131 -7.30 5.86 -11.55
CA LYS A 131 -7.68 6.85 -12.58
C LYS A 131 -8.05 8.22 -11.98
N PRO A 132 -8.99 8.34 -11.02
CA PRO A 132 -9.30 9.62 -10.39
C PRO A 132 -8.14 10.19 -9.58
N LEU A 133 -7.26 9.34 -9.02
CA LEU A 133 -6.06 9.81 -8.31
C LEU A 133 -5.08 10.49 -9.28
N LEU A 134 -4.68 9.78 -10.33
CA LEU A 134 -3.67 10.24 -11.29
C LEU A 134 -4.16 11.41 -12.15
N SER A 135 -5.46 11.49 -12.41
CA SER A 135 -6.08 12.61 -13.13
C SER A 135 -6.37 13.83 -12.26
N SER A 136 -6.11 13.78 -10.95
CA SER A 136 -6.33 14.91 -10.05
C SER A 136 -5.36 16.07 -10.33
N ALA A 137 -5.87 17.30 -10.20
CA ALA A 137 -5.05 18.50 -10.32
C ALA A 137 -3.88 18.53 -9.32
N PHE A 138 -4.08 17.95 -8.13
CA PHE A 138 -3.06 17.82 -7.10
C PHE A 138 -1.87 16.98 -7.59
N VAL A 139 -2.13 15.76 -8.07
CA VAL A 139 -1.08 14.86 -8.59
C VAL A 139 -0.42 15.46 -9.84
N GLY A 140 -1.21 16.00 -10.77
CA GLY A 140 -0.70 16.65 -11.97
C GLY A 140 0.27 17.81 -11.67
N ASP A 141 -0.02 18.63 -10.65
CA ASP A 141 0.89 19.70 -10.21
C ASP A 141 2.23 19.13 -9.68
N LYS A 142 2.19 18.04 -8.90
CA LYS A 142 3.42 17.40 -8.37
C LYS A 142 4.29 16.84 -9.48
N ILE A 143 3.69 16.09 -10.42
CA ILE A 143 4.40 15.53 -11.57
C ILE A 143 5.04 16.66 -12.40
N ARG A 144 4.27 17.70 -12.73
CA ARG A 144 4.78 18.87 -13.48
C ARG A 144 5.94 19.56 -12.77
N LYS A 145 5.91 19.67 -11.44
CA LYS A 145 7.01 20.26 -10.65
C LYS A 145 8.28 19.41 -10.73
N LEU A 146 8.16 18.09 -10.64
CA LEU A 146 9.31 17.18 -10.78
C LEU A 146 9.91 17.27 -12.19
N MET A 147 9.08 17.27 -13.23
CA MET A 147 9.54 17.37 -14.63
C MET A 147 10.28 18.68 -14.94
N LYS A 148 9.98 19.78 -14.23
CA LYS A 148 10.66 21.07 -14.38
C LYS A 148 12.00 21.16 -13.64
N LYS A 149 12.20 20.33 -12.61
CA LYS A 149 13.42 20.33 -11.79
C LYS A 149 14.49 19.37 -12.32
N GLY A 150 14.09 18.33 -13.08
CA GLY A 150 14.99 17.45 -13.83
C GLY A 150 15.18 17.87 -15.30
N ALA A 151 15.12 19.17 -15.60
CA ALA A 151 15.35 19.77 -16.92
C ALA A 151 16.49 20.78 -16.86
#